data_AF-A0A970H7A3-F1
#
_entry.id   AF-A0A970H7A3-F1
#
_cell.length_a   1.000
_cell.length_b   1.000
_cell.length_c   1.000
_cell.angle_alpha   90.00
_cell.angle_beta   90.00
_cell.angle_gamma   90.00
#
_symmetry.space_group_name_H-M   'P 1'
#
loop_
_entity.id
_entity.type
_entity.pdbx_description
1 polymer ?
#
loop_
_entity_poly.entity_id
_entity_poly.type
_entity_poly.pdbx_seq_one_letter_code
_entity_poly.pdbx_strand_id
1 'polypeptide(L)'
;LILKELLNNPILYLSKYIIRNKAAYYRLLQEVRTKGKWEEWILFILDGIEQTAEETLLLVKRINTVVEQTAKDIKNLLPKIYSRELVYFLFFEFYTKIAYLEKGLNITRKTASNYLSLLEEKGFLESYKIGRERIFLNKRLFEVVQQAGTEK
;
A
#
# COMPACT_ATOMS: atom_id res chain seq x y z
N LEU A 1 16.66 0.19 12.59
CA LEU A 1 16.85 -0.08 11.15
C LEU A 1 17.23 1.18 10.39
N ILE A 2 16.41 2.23 10.34
CA ILE A 2 16.74 3.50 9.64
C ILE A 2 18.00 4.18 10.19
N LEU A 3 18.09 4.36 11.52
CA LEU A 3 19.28 4.93 12.17
C LEU A 3 20.57 4.13 11.95
N LYS A 4 20.45 2.88 11.49
CA LYS A 4 21.57 1.99 11.17
C LYS A 4 21.73 1.78 9.67
N GLU A 5 21.03 2.59 8.85
CA GLU A 5 21.09 2.57 7.38
C GLU A 5 20.72 1.22 6.74
N LEU A 6 20.00 0.37 7.48
CA LEU A 6 19.48 -0.90 6.97
C LEU A 6 18.16 -0.74 6.21
N LEU A 7 17.48 0.40 6.37
CA LEU A 7 16.27 0.77 5.64
C LEU A 7 16.27 2.28 5.38
N ASN A 8 15.85 2.67 4.16
CA ASN A 8 15.70 4.07 3.79
C ASN A 8 14.35 4.67 4.24
N ASN A 9 13.33 3.83 4.39
CA ASN A 9 11.97 4.24 4.76
C ASN A 9 11.36 3.26 5.79
N PRO A 10 10.44 3.70 6.67
CA PRO A 10 9.81 2.87 7.70
C PRO A 10 8.69 1.99 7.13
N ILE A 11 9.02 1.07 6.22
CA ILE A 11 8.04 0.26 5.47
C ILE A 11 7.90 -1.19 5.96
N LEU A 12 8.69 -1.59 6.95
CA LEU A 12 8.69 -2.96 7.48
C LEU A 12 7.55 -3.14 8.49
N TYR A 13 6.65 -4.10 8.26
CA TYR A 13 5.48 -4.33 9.10
C TYR A 13 5.74 -5.35 10.23
N LEU A 14 6.82 -5.17 11.00
CA LEU A 14 7.27 -6.10 12.05
C LEU A 14 6.19 -6.40 13.11
N SER A 15 5.33 -5.42 13.41
CA SER A 15 4.25 -5.60 14.39
C SER A 15 3.27 -6.70 13.98
N LYS A 16 3.11 -6.99 12.68
CA LYS A 16 2.29 -8.10 12.18
C LYS A 16 2.79 -9.45 12.73
N TYR A 17 4.09 -9.70 12.66
CA TYR A 17 4.71 -10.91 13.21
C TYR A 17 4.54 -11.00 14.72
N ILE A 18 4.75 -9.89 15.44
CA ILE A 18 4.58 -9.84 16.90
C ILE A 18 3.13 -10.14 17.29
N ILE A 19 2.15 -9.61 16.56
CA ILE A 19 0.72 -9.85 16.82
C ILE A 19 0.35 -11.31 16.55
N ARG A 20 0.82 -11.89 15.44
CA ARG A 20 0.62 -13.32 15.13
C ARG A 20 1.24 -14.22 16.20
N ASN A 21 2.39 -13.84 16.74
CA ASN A 21 3.15 -14.60 17.74
C ASN A 21 3.07 -14.01 19.16
N LYS A 22 1.95 -13.37 19.51
CA LYS A 22 1.80 -12.55 20.73
C LYS A 22 2.13 -13.31 22.03
N ALA A 23 1.74 -14.58 22.12
CA ALA A 23 2.04 -15.40 23.29
C ALA A 23 3.56 -15.66 23.44
N ALA A 24 4.23 -15.98 22.33
CA ALA A 24 5.69 -16.18 22.31
C ALA A 24 6.44 -14.89 22.64
N TYR A 25 6.01 -13.76 22.09
CA TYR A 25 6.56 -12.44 22.39
C TYR A 25 6.59 -12.16 23.89
N TYR A 26 5.46 -12.29 24.59
CA TYR A 26 5.41 -12.03 26.03
C TYR A 26 6.18 -13.05 26.85
N ARG A 27 6.14 -14.33 26.46
CA ARG A 27 6.92 -15.39 27.13
C ARG A 27 8.42 -15.08 27.05
N LEU A 28 8.95 -14.84 25.85
CA LEU A 28 10.36 -14.59 25.63
C LEU A 28 10.83 -13.31 26.34
N LEU A 29 10.03 -12.24 26.30
CA LEU A 29 10.33 -11.00 27.02
C LEU A 29 10.40 -11.21 28.54
N GLN A 30 9.51 -12.05 29.09
CA GLN A 30 9.53 -12.40 30.51
C GLN A 30 10.75 -13.27 30.86
N GLU A 31 11.15 -14.19 29.98
CA GLU A 31 12.34 -15.03 30.16
C GLU A 31 13.64 -14.21 30.11
N VAL A 32 13.70 -13.15 29.30
CA VAL A 32 14.81 -12.18 29.36
C VAL A 32 14.87 -11.54 30.75
N ARG A 33 13.74 -11.02 31.26
CA ARG A 33 13.69 -10.35 32.57
C ARG A 33 14.04 -11.26 33.74
N THR A 34 13.57 -12.50 33.72
CA THR A 34 13.66 -13.42 34.86
C THR A 34 14.85 -14.36 34.81
N LYS A 35 15.33 -14.70 33.62
CA LYS A 35 16.35 -15.74 33.40
C LYS A 35 17.53 -15.26 32.55
N GLY A 36 17.52 -14.01 32.05
CA GLY A 36 18.59 -13.47 31.21
C GLY A 36 18.70 -14.14 29.83
N LYS A 37 17.63 -14.78 29.34
CA LYS A 37 17.62 -15.54 28.07
C LYS A 37 17.56 -14.62 26.83
N TRP A 38 18.62 -13.88 26.59
CA TRP A 38 18.72 -12.93 25.48
C TRP A 38 18.76 -13.58 24.10
N GLU A 39 19.40 -14.75 23.97
CA GLU A 39 19.58 -15.42 22.67
C GLU A 39 18.25 -15.77 22.02
N GLU A 40 17.35 -16.45 22.73
CA GLU A 40 16.01 -16.81 22.22
C GLU A 40 15.19 -15.58 21.82
N TRP A 41 15.32 -14.48 22.58
CA TRP A 41 14.64 -13.22 22.25
C TRP A 41 15.19 -12.57 20.99
N ILE A 42 16.52 -12.54 20.83
CA ILE A 42 17.17 -11.98 19.64
C ILE A 42 16.78 -12.78 18.40
N LEU A 43 16.85 -14.12 18.47
CA LEU A 43 16.45 -15.00 17.38
C LEU A 43 14.99 -14.78 16.98
N PHE A 44 14.08 -14.63 17.94
CA PHE A 44 12.68 -14.33 17.67
C PHE A 44 12.47 -13.00 16.94
N ILE A 45 13.22 -11.96 17.30
CA ILE A 45 13.13 -10.67 16.60
C ILE A 45 13.76 -10.74 15.20
N LEU A 46 14.87 -11.46 15.03
CA LEU A 46 15.50 -11.65 13.72
C LEU A 46 14.59 -12.42 12.75
N ASP A 47 13.96 -13.50 13.21
CA ASP A 47 12.96 -14.26 12.46
C ASP A 47 11.77 -13.36 12.05
N GLY A 48 11.29 -12.53 12.98
CA GLY A 48 10.24 -11.55 12.66
C GLY A 48 10.66 -10.52 11.61
N ILE A 49 11.91 -10.06 11.63
CA ILE A 49 12.44 -9.13 10.62
C ILE A 49 12.54 -9.82 9.26
N GLU A 50 13.08 -11.04 9.20
CA GLU A 50 13.23 -11.82 7.96
C GLU A 50 11.88 -12.04 7.29
N GLN A 51 10.92 -12.64 8.01
CA GLN A 51 9.60 -12.95 7.46
C GLN A 51 8.86 -11.69 7.00
N THR A 52 8.86 -10.62 7.81
CA THR A 52 8.14 -9.40 7.42
C THR A 52 8.84 -8.64 6.31
N ALA A 53 10.16 -8.79 6.14
CA ALA A 53 10.88 -8.21 5.00
C ALA A 53 10.52 -8.93 3.70
N GLU A 54 10.44 -10.27 3.72
CA GLU A 54 9.99 -11.07 2.58
C GLU A 54 8.54 -10.74 2.19
N GLU A 55 7.63 -10.65 3.17
CA GLU A 55 6.24 -10.26 2.93
C GLU A 55 6.14 -8.86 2.31
N THR A 56 6.86 -7.87 2.85
CA THR A 56 6.90 -6.50 2.31
C THR A 56 7.45 -6.52 0.88
N LEU A 57 8.51 -7.27 0.60
CA LEU A 57 9.09 -7.39 -0.74
C LEU A 57 8.07 -7.96 -1.74
N LEU A 58 7.38 -9.04 -1.36
CA LEU A 58 6.36 -9.67 -2.20
C LEU A 58 5.19 -8.72 -2.46
N LEU A 59 4.73 -7.98 -1.44
CA LEU A 59 3.70 -6.96 -1.60
C LEU A 59 4.14 -5.86 -2.59
N VAL A 60 5.35 -5.31 -2.44
CA VAL A 60 5.87 -4.27 -3.35
C VAL A 60 5.91 -4.78 -4.80
N LYS A 61 6.37 -6.02 -5.03
CA LYS A 61 6.35 -6.64 -6.37
C LYS A 61 4.93 -6.76 -6.93
N ARG A 62 3.96 -7.17 -6.09
CA ARG A 62 2.55 -7.26 -6.49
C ARG A 62 1.97 -5.89 -6.83
N ILE A 63 2.23 -4.86 -6.01
CA ILE A 63 1.82 -3.48 -6.31
C ILE A 63 2.39 -3.01 -7.64
N ASN A 64 3.69 -3.19 -7.89
CA ASN A 64 4.32 -2.80 -9.16
C ASN A 64 3.67 -3.49 -10.35
N THR A 65 3.34 -4.77 -10.23
CA THR A 65 2.62 -5.51 -11.28
C THR A 65 1.26 -4.89 -11.56
N VAL A 66 0.51 -4.52 -10.52
CA VAL A 66 -0.81 -3.86 -10.66
C VAL A 66 -0.67 -2.47 -11.28
N VAL A 67 0.36 -1.70 -10.92
CA VAL A 67 0.66 -0.40 -11.52
C VAL A 67 0.91 -0.55 -13.02
N GLU A 68 1.79 -1.47 -13.41
CA GLU A 68 2.14 -1.71 -14.81
C GLU A 68 0.95 -2.19 -15.65
N GLN A 69 0.17 -3.13 -15.11
CA GLN A 69 -1.01 -3.65 -15.80
C GLN A 69 -2.06 -2.55 -15.96
N THR A 70 -2.30 -1.76 -14.91
CA THR A 70 -3.25 -0.65 -14.95
C THR A 70 -2.80 0.45 -15.91
N ALA A 71 -1.50 0.75 -15.98
CA ALA A 71 -0.96 1.67 -16.97
C ALA A 71 -1.21 1.20 -18.41
N LYS A 72 -0.97 -0.09 -18.69
CA LYS A 72 -1.25 -0.70 -20.00
C LYS A 72 -2.74 -0.63 -20.34
N ASP A 73 -3.60 -1.01 -19.40
CA ASP A 73 -5.05 -1.01 -19.60
C ASP A 73 -5.60 0.39 -19.84
N ILE A 74 -5.18 1.40 -19.06
CA ILE A 74 -5.58 2.80 -19.28
C ILE A 74 -5.08 3.29 -20.63
N LYS A 75 -3.84 2.98 -21.01
CA LYS A 75 -3.28 3.37 -22.32
C LYS A 75 -4.10 2.80 -23.47
N ASN A 76 -4.57 1.56 -23.36
CA ASN A 76 -5.33 0.88 -24.41
C ASN A 76 -6.80 1.33 -24.45
N LEU A 77 -7.46 1.44 -23.30
CA LEU A 77 -8.90 1.72 -23.20
C LEU A 77 -9.22 3.22 -23.21
N LEU A 78 -8.32 4.05 -22.68
CA LEU A 78 -8.50 5.50 -22.50
C LEU A 78 -7.27 6.29 -23.01
N PRO A 79 -6.83 6.09 -24.27
CA PRO A 79 -5.56 6.65 -24.78
C PRO A 79 -5.50 8.18 -24.72
N LYS A 80 -6.66 8.87 -24.80
CA LYS A 80 -6.73 10.34 -24.80
C LYS A 80 -6.41 10.98 -23.44
N ILE A 81 -6.61 10.27 -22.34
CA ILE A 81 -6.36 10.80 -20.98
C ILE A 81 -5.10 10.18 -20.36
N TYR A 82 -4.55 9.13 -20.97
CA TYR A 82 -3.40 8.43 -20.45
C TYR A 82 -2.18 9.35 -20.34
N SER A 83 -1.57 9.36 -19.15
CA SER A 83 -0.23 9.85 -18.92
C SER A 83 0.41 9.04 -17.79
N ARG A 84 1.75 9.06 -17.70
CA ARG A 84 2.46 8.39 -16.59
C ARG A 84 2.11 9.05 -15.26
N GLU A 85 1.94 10.36 -15.28
CA GLU A 85 1.55 11.20 -14.14
C GLU A 85 0.16 10.81 -13.63
N LEU A 86 -0.81 10.60 -14.53
CA LEU A 86 -2.15 10.14 -14.14
C LEU A 86 -2.06 8.81 -13.38
N VAL A 87 -1.34 7.83 -13.94
CA VAL A 87 -1.17 6.52 -13.27
C VAL A 87 -0.48 6.72 -11.92
N TYR A 88 0.59 7.51 -11.85
CA TYR A 88 1.26 7.81 -10.59
C TYR A 88 0.31 8.34 -9.52
N PHE A 89 -0.53 9.34 -9.86
CA PHE A 89 -1.51 9.88 -8.92
C PHE A 89 -2.61 8.90 -8.52
N LEU A 90 -2.99 7.97 -9.40
CA LEU A 90 -3.96 6.91 -9.07
C LEU A 90 -3.39 5.89 -8.09
N PHE A 91 -2.07 5.73 -8.02
CA PHE A 91 -1.39 4.77 -7.14
C PHE A 91 -0.68 5.41 -5.94
N PHE A 92 -0.73 6.74 -5.83
CA PHE A 92 -0.16 7.46 -4.69
C PHE A 92 -0.96 7.23 -3.40
N GLU A 93 -2.29 7.18 -3.52
CA GLU A 93 -3.23 6.95 -2.41
C GLU A 93 -4.35 6.00 -2.88
N PHE A 94 -4.94 5.22 -1.95
CA PHE A 94 -6.07 4.34 -2.30
C PHE A 94 -7.29 5.12 -2.79
N TYR A 95 -7.48 6.32 -2.26
CA TYR A 95 -8.60 7.18 -2.59
C TYR A 95 -8.09 8.47 -3.21
N THR A 96 -8.75 8.90 -4.29
CA THR A 96 -8.53 10.21 -4.90
C THR A 96 -9.81 11.02 -4.92
N LYS A 97 -9.67 12.32 -5.18
CA LYS A 97 -10.76 13.29 -5.32
C LYS A 97 -10.42 14.21 -6.48
N ILE A 98 -11.43 14.86 -7.04
CA ILE A 98 -11.27 15.80 -8.16
C ILE A 98 -10.18 16.84 -7.85
N ALA A 99 -10.18 17.42 -6.64
CA ALA A 99 -9.21 18.44 -6.24
C ALA A 99 -7.75 17.94 -6.20
N TYR A 100 -7.52 16.66 -5.89
CA TYR A 100 -6.18 16.09 -5.89
C TYR A 100 -5.66 15.90 -7.31
N LEU A 101 -6.53 15.42 -8.22
CA LEU A 101 -6.14 15.23 -9.61
C LEU A 101 -5.99 16.57 -10.36
N GLU A 102 -6.83 17.55 -10.03
CA GLU A 102 -6.74 18.93 -10.52
C GLU A 102 -5.37 19.54 -10.22
N LYS A 103 -4.96 19.52 -8.94
CA LYS A 103 -3.66 20.03 -8.50
C LYS A 103 -2.50 19.19 -9.01
N GLY A 104 -2.62 17.87 -8.96
CA GLY A 104 -1.55 16.94 -9.31
C GLY A 104 -1.19 16.97 -10.78
N LEU A 105 -2.18 17.08 -11.67
CA LEU A 105 -1.97 17.13 -13.12
C LEU A 105 -1.95 18.55 -13.69
N ASN A 106 -2.15 19.58 -12.86
CA ASN A 106 -2.30 20.97 -13.28
C ASN A 106 -3.34 21.15 -14.41
N ILE A 107 -4.51 20.55 -14.22
CA ILE A 107 -5.63 20.59 -15.16
C ILE A 107 -6.82 21.30 -14.53
N THR A 108 -7.81 21.69 -15.33
CA THR A 108 -9.03 22.27 -14.78
C THR A 108 -9.84 21.24 -13.98
N ARG A 109 -10.59 21.70 -12.98
CA ARG A 109 -11.56 20.86 -12.25
C ARG A 109 -12.49 20.07 -13.17
N LYS A 110 -12.94 20.67 -14.28
CA LYS A 110 -13.80 20.01 -15.28
C LYS A 110 -13.07 18.84 -15.95
N THR A 111 -11.81 19.05 -16.35
CA THR A 111 -10.97 18.00 -16.93
C THR A 111 -10.73 16.86 -15.93
N ALA A 112 -10.37 17.20 -14.68
CA ALA A 112 -10.17 16.21 -13.62
C ALA A 112 -11.44 15.38 -13.34
N SER A 113 -12.60 16.03 -13.28
CA SER A 113 -13.88 15.35 -13.12
C SER A 113 -14.15 14.39 -14.28
N ASN A 114 -13.93 14.82 -15.52
CA ASN A 114 -14.12 13.97 -16.70
C ASN A 114 -13.17 12.76 -16.67
N TYR A 115 -11.92 12.93 -16.25
CA TYR A 115 -10.94 11.84 -16.17
C TYR A 115 -11.40 10.78 -15.16
N LEU A 116 -11.79 11.21 -13.95
CA LEU A 116 -12.26 10.31 -12.91
C LEU A 116 -13.54 9.57 -13.31
N SER A 117 -14.47 10.24 -14.01
CA SER A 117 -15.68 9.62 -14.53
C SER A 117 -15.38 8.57 -15.61
N LEU A 118 -14.46 8.84 -16.53
CA LEU A 118 -14.04 7.85 -17.54
C LEU A 118 -13.34 6.63 -16.91
N LEU A 119 -12.50 6.86 -15.91
CA LEU A 119 -11.83 5.79 -15.17
C LEU A 119 -12.82 4.94 -14.39
N GLU A 120 -13.83 5.55 -13.78
CA GLU A 120 -14.94 4.85 -13.11
C GLU A 120 -15.79 4.04 -14.11
N GLU A 121 -16.15 4.61 -15.26
CA GLU A 121 -16.91 3.92 -16.30
C GLU A 121 -16.19 2.67 -16.82
N LYS A 122 -14.85 2.72 -16.93
CA LYS A 122 -14.02 1.56 -17.30
C LYS A 122 -13.66 0.64 -16.13
N GLY A 123 -14.18 0.92 -14.93
CA GLY A 123 -14.02 0.06 -13.75
C GLY A 123 -12.67 0.16 -13.04
N PHE A 124 -11.82 1.15 -13.38
CA PHE A 124 -10.57 1.40 -12.66
C PHE A 124 -10.81 2.01 -11.27
N LEU A 125 -11.90 2.76 -11.13
CA LEU A 125 -12.28 3.44 -9.90
C LEU A 125 -13.71 3.09 -9.48
N GLU A 126 -13.98 3.19 -8.18
CA GLU A 126 -15.34 3.21 -7.63
C GLU A 126 -15.55 4.48 -6.84
N SER A 127 -16.64 5.19 -7.07
CA SER A 127 -16.91 6.39 -6.29
C SER A 127 -17.84 6.16 -5.10
N TYR A 128 -17.58 6.92 -4.04
CA TYR A 128 -18.44 7.01 -2.87
C TYR A 128 -18.74 8.47 -2.58
N LYS A 129 -19.99 8.74 -2.18
CA LYS A 129 -20.39 10.07 -1.69
C LYS A 129 -20.15 10.14 -0.18
N ILE A 130 -19.25 11.01 0.25
CA ILE A 130 -18.99 11.28 1.67
C ILE A 130 -19.32 12.75 1.94
N GLY A 131 -20.43 12.98 2.64
CA GLY A 131 -20.95 14.32 2.86
C GLY A 131 -21.26 15.03 1.53
N ARG A 132 -20.53 16.13 1.28
CA ARG A 132 -20.66 16.94 0.05
C ARG A 132 -19.67 16.54 -1.05
N GLU A 133 -18.71 15.68 -0.73
CA GLU A 133 -17.64 15.31 -1.65
C GLU A 133 -17.85 13.93 -2.25
N ARG A 134 -17.30 13.74 -3.45
CA ARG A 134 -17.20 12.43 -4.12
C ARG A 134 -15.74 11.99 -4.06
N ILE A 135 -15.49 10.85 -3.43
CA ILE A 135 -14.19 10.19 -3.42
C ILE A 135 -14.20 9.03 -4.41
N PHE A 136 -13.03 8.65 -4.90
CA PHE A 136 -12.85 7.58 -5.87
C PHE A 136 -11.79 6.61 -5.36
N LEU A 137 -12.16 5.35 -5.14
CA LEU A 137 -11.31 4.26 -4.69
C LEU A 137 -10.65 3.57 -5.89
N ASN A 138 -9.33 3.45 -5.86
CA ASN A 138 -8.58 2.55 -6.73
C ASN A 138 -8.72 1.11 -6.23
N LYS A 139 -9.68 0.37 -6.82
CA LYS A 139 -9.98 -1.01 -6.43
C LYS A 139 -8.77 -1.92 -6.49
N ARG A 140 -8.03 -1.87 -7.59
CA ARG A 140 -6.91 -2.79 -7.85
C ARG A 140 -5.80 -2.61 -6.82
N LEU A 141 -5.48 -1.35 -6.48
CA LEU A 141 -4.51 -1.06 -5.43
C LEU A 141 -5.03 -1.47 -4.05
N PHE A 142 -6.30 -1.19 -3.77
CA PHE A 142 -6.90 -1.56 -2.48
C PHE A 142 -6.90 -3.08 -2.25
N GLU A 143 -7.34 -3.84 -3.25
CA GLU A 143 -7.40 -5.31 -3.21
C GLU A 143 -6.02 -5.94 -2.99
N VAL A 144 -4.98 -5.48 -3.71
CA VAL A 144 -3.63 -6.06 -3.57
C VAL A 144 -3.04 -5.83 -2.18
N VAL A 145 -3.31 -4.67 -1.57
CA VAL A 145 -2.84 -4.38 -0.21
C VAL A 145 -3.70 -5.10 0.84
N GLN A 146 -5.01 -5.18 0.65
CA GLN A 146 -5.92 -5.88 1.56
C GLN A 146 -5.59 -7.38 1.64
N GLN A 147 -5.28 -8.02 0.51
CA GLN A 147 -4.86 -9.42 0.46
C GLN A 147 -3.57 -9.64 1.26
N ALA A 148 -2.55 -8.80 1.09
CA ALA A 148 -1.30 -8.92 1.85
C ALA A 148 -1.46 -8.66 3.36
N GLY A 149 -2.47 -7.88 3.76
CA GLY A 149 -2.83 -7.68 5.17
C GLY A 149 -3.57 -8.87 5.79
N THR A 150 -4.24 -9.69 4.98
CA THR A 150 -5.09 -10.82 5.43
C THR A 150 -4.45 -12.19 5.25
N GLU A 151 -3.44 -12.32 4.38
CA GLU A 151 -2.58 -13.51 4.30
C GLU A 151 -2.00 -13.82 5.69
N LYS A 152 -2.31 -15.02 6.21
CA LYS A 152 -1.92 -15.48 7.55
C LYS A 152 -0.45 -15.80 7.64
#